data_AF-A1BQN8-F1
#
_entry.id   AF-A1BQN8-F1
#
_cell.length_a   1.000
_cell.length_b   1.000
_cell.length_c   1.000
_cell.angle_alpha   90.00
_cell.angle_beta   90.00
_cell.angle_gamma   90.00
#
_symmetry.space_group_name_H-M   'P 1'
#
loop_
_entity.id
_entity.type
_entity.pdbx_description
1 polymer ?
#
loop_
_entity_poly.entity_id
_entity_poly.type
_entity_poly.pdbx_seq_one_letter_code
_entity_poly.pdbx_strand_id
1 'polypeptide(L)'
;GVWVDEFEAMDLLDCLDTTWSGAVVFTNEQSTKDLARPYGRVNRKQLKSKMLQKCISNGVKFHEAKVIKVIHEEFKSLIICNDGVTIQAAIVLDATGFSRCLVQYDKPYNPGYQVAYGILAEVEEHPLDVNKMVFMDWR
;
A
#
# COMPACT_ATOMS: atom_id res chain seq x y z
N GLY A 1 -5.47 5.44 -4.76
CA GLY A 1 -6.65 5.66 -3.94
C GLY A 1 -7.27 4.33 -3.63
N VAL A 2 -8.53 4.32 -3.23
CA VAL A 2 -9.30 3.15 -2.80
C VAL A 2 -10.76 3.35 -3.16
N TRP A 3 -11.55 2.27 -3.23
CA TRP A 3 -13.00 2.39 -3.30
C TRP A 3 -13.55 2.82 -1.93
N VAL A 4 -14.47 3.77 -1.92
CA VAL A 4 -14.95 4.37 -0.66
C VAL A 4 -15.66 3.32 0.20
N ASP A 5 -16.46 2.45 -0.42
CA ASP A 5 -17.21 1.38 0.25
C ASP A 5 -16.30 0.35 0.93
N GLU A 6 -15.10 0.09 0.38
CA GLU A 6 -14.11 -0.80 1.02
C GLU A 6 -13.53 -0.17 2.29
N PHE A 7 -13.30 1.14 2.29
CA PHE A 7 -12.83 1.85 3.48
C PHE A 7 -13.94 2.01 4.52
N GLU A 8 -15.19 2.17 4.09
CA GLU A 8 -16.36 2.12 4.96
C GLU A 8 -16.45 0.78 5.70
N ALA A 9 -16.34 -0.34 4.99
CA ALA A 9 -16.39 -1.68 5.57
C ALA A 9 -15.28 -1.94 6.61
N MET A 10 -14.19 -1.17 6.59
CA MET A 10 -13.06 -1.27 7.52
C MET A 10 -13.06 -0.19 8.61
N ASP A 11 -14.05 0.71 8.65
CA ASP A 11 -14.09 1.89 9.53
C ASP A 11 -12.87 2.82 9.34
N LEU A 12 -12.54 3.10 8.08
CA LEU A 12 -11.39 3.91 7.65
C LEU A 12 -11.77 5.13 6.81
N LEU A 13 -13.06 5.51 6.77
CA LEU A 13 -13.50 6.70 6.01
C LEU A 13 -12.82 7.99 6.47
N ASP A 14 -12.51 8.09 7.76
CA ASP A 14 -11.74 9.19 8.34
C ASP A 14 -10.32 9.33 7.77
N CYS A 15 -9.80 8.29 7.11
CA CYS A 15 -8.47 8.27 6.49
C CYS A 15 -8.48 8.67 5.00
N LEU A 16 -9.60 9.19 4.48
CA LEU A 16 -9.70 9.76 3.14
C LEU A 16 -9.54 11.28 3.20
N ASP A 17 -8.76 11.88 2.29
CA ASP A 17 -8.59 13.34 2.20
C ASP A 17 -9.35 13.99 1.03
N THR A 18 -9.76 13.18 0.03
CA THR A 18 -10.57 13.63 -1.10
C THR A 18 -11.38 12.45 -1.61
N THR A 19 -12.63 12.71 -1.99
CA THR A 19 -13.52 11.69 -2.55
C THR A 19 -14.18 12.18 -3.82
N TRP A 20 -14.38 11.27 -4.75
CA TRP A 20 -15.14 11.47 -5.98
C TRP A 20 -16.35 10.56 -5.97
N SER A 21 -17.47 11.04 -6.51
CA SER A 21 -18.72 10.26 -6.61
C SER A 21 -18.59 9.07 -7.56
N GLY A 22 -17.60 9.09 -8.45
CA GLY A 22 -17.32 8.03 -9.40
C GLY A 22 -15.91 8.09 -9.97
N ALA A 23 -15.56 7.08 -10.74
CA ALA A 23 -14.33 7.02 -11.53
C ALA A 23 -14.65 6.80 -13.02
N VAL A 24 -13.83 7.37 -13.90
CA VAL A 24 -13.97 7.27 -15.35
C VAL A 24 -12.66 6.81 -16.00
N VAL A 25 -12.81 6.14 -17.13
CA VAL A 25 -11.72 5.68 -17.98
C VAL A 25 -12.01 6.15 -19.40
N PHE A 26 -11.09 6.88 -20.02
CA PHE A 26 -11.19 7.23 -21.43
C PHE A 26 -10.33 6.25 -22.24
N THR A 27 -10.95 5.35 -23.00
CA THR A 27 -10.25 4.29 -23.76
C THR A 27 -9.75 4.77 -25.11
N ASN A 28 -10.31 5.86 -25.64
CA ASN A 28 -9.85 6.67 -26.77
C ASN A 28 -10.61 8.01 -26.77
N GLU A 29 -10.35 8.88 -27.75
CA GLU A 29 -11.03 10.17 -27.95
C GLU A 29 -12.57 10.09 -27.97
N GLN A 30 -13.16 8.98 -28.43
CA GLN A 30 -14.60 8.83 -28.65
C GLN A 30 -15.28 7.91 -27.61
N SER A 31 -14.52 7.25 -26.74
CA SER A 31 -15.01 6.19 -25.88
C SER A 31 -14.64 6.44 -24.43
N THR A 32 -15.69 6.57 -23.60
CA THR A 32 -15.58 6.77 -22.16
C THR A 32 -16.34 5.65 -21.45
N LYS A 33 -15.73 5.12 -20.39
CA LYS A 33 -16.36 4.16 -19.48
C LYS A 33 -16.51 4.78 -18.10
N ASP A 34 -17.76 4.93 -17.67
CA ASP A 34 -18.10 5.28 -16.29
C ASP A 34 -18.14 4.02 -15.44
N LEU A 35 -17.42 4.03 -14.32
CA LEU A 35 -17.39 2.93 -13.38
C LEU A 35 -18.49 3.04 -12.31
N ALA A 36 -19.13 4.21 -12.19
CA ALA A 36 -20.24 4.48 -11.26
C ALA A 36 -19.98 4.02 -9.81
N ARG A 37 -18.71 4.00 -9.38
CA ARG A 37 -18.29 3.61 -8.04
C ARG A 37 -17.47 4.72 -7.39
N PRO A 38 -17.87 5.23 -6.21
CA PRO A 38 -17.13 6.27 -5.52
C PRO A 38 -15.68 5.88 -5.22
N TYR A 39 -14.77 6.82 -5.44
CA TYR A 39 -13.34 6.60 -5.25
C TYR A 39 -12.78 7.63 -4.27
N GLY A 40 -11.82 7.22 -3.46
CA GLY A 40 -11.19 8.04 -2.44
C GLY A 40 -9.68 8.11 -2.60
N ARG A 41 -9.11 9.31 -2.40
CA ARG A 41 -7.69 9.47 -2.16
C ARG A 41 -7.43 9.26 -0.66
N VAL A 42 -6.43 8.44 -0.37
CA VAL A 42 -6.08 8.06 1.00
C VAL A 42 -5.14 9.11 1.56
N ASN A 43 -5.48 9.63 2.73
CA ASN A 43 -4.53 10.33 3.60
C ASN A 43 -3.53 9.33 4.17
N ARG A 44 -2.42 9.12 3.46
CA ARG A 44 -1.39 8.13 3.83
C ARG A 44 -0.82 8.34 5.23
N LYS A 45 -0.68 9.61 5.66
CA LYS A 45 -0.14 9.95 6.97
C LYS A 45 -1.13 9.55 8.07
N GLN A 46 -2.40 9.90 7.90
CA GLN A 46 -3.44 9.58 8.87
C GLN A 46 -3.68 8.07 8.96
N LEU A 47 -3.78 7.37 7.81
CA LEU A 47 -3.91 5.92 7.78
C LEU A 47 -2.75 5.24 8.51
N LYS A 48 -1.50 5.64 8.23
CA LYS A 48 -0.31 5.10 8.90
C LYS A 48 -0.38 5.34 10.41
N SER A 49 -0.73 6.56 10.83
CA SER A 49 -0.83 6.91 12.24
C SER A 49 -1.91 6.06 12.95
N LYS A 50 -3.11 5.97 12.38
CA LYS A 50 -4.23 5.18 12.93
C LYS A 50 -3.85 3.71 13.08
N MET A 51 -3.23 3.12 12.06
CA MET A 51 -2.77 1.73 12.11
C MET A 51 -1.70 1.50 13.18
N LEU A 52 -0.71 2.37 13.28
CA LEU A 52 0.33 2.29 14.31
C LEU A 52 -0.26 2.40 15.72
N GLN A 53 -1.17 3.36 15.96
CA GLN A 53 -1.86 3.51 17.25
C GLN A 53 -2.70 2.27 17.59
N LYS A 54 -3.37 1.67 16.60
CA LYS A 54 -4.09 0.40 16.79
C LYS A 54 -3.16 -0.74 17.17
N CYS A 55 -1.99 -0.84 16.56
CA CYS A 55 -0.97 -1.82 16.96
C CYS A 55 -0.49 -1.60 18.41
N ILE A 56 -0.12 -0.36 18.77
CA ILE A 56 0.37 -0.01 20.11
C ILE A 56 -0.69 -0.32 21.18
N SER A 57 -1.93 0.11 20.96
CA SER A 57 -3.04 -0.14 21.90
C SER A 57 -3.38 -1.61 22.09
N ASN A 58 -3.01 -2.47 21.14
CA ASN A 58 -3.16 -3.93 21.23
C ASN A 58 -1.85 -4.64 21.66
N GLY A 59 -0.86 -3.91 22.16
CA GLY A 59 0.36 -4.49 22.75
C GLY A 59 1.44 -4.93 21.77
N VAL A 60 1.35 -4.53 20.50
CA VAL A 60 2.43 -4.77 19.52
C VAL A 60 3.69 -4.02 19.96
N LYS A 61 4.81 -4.73 20.00
CA LYS A 61 6.13 -4.15 20.26
C LYS A 61 6.83 -3.84 18.95
N PHE A 62 7.29 -2.60 18.82
CA PHE A 62 8.07 -2.16 17.68
C PHE A 62 9.55 -2.20 18.03
N HIS A 63 10.36 -2.67 17.09
CA HIS A 63 11.81 -2.69 17.18
C HIS A 63 12.36 -2.09 15.89
N GLU A 64 13.00 -0.93 16.01
CA GLU A 64 13.53 -0.18 14.87
C GLU A 64 14.93 -0.69 14.51
N ALA A 65 14.97 -1.79 13.76
CA ALA A 65 16.20 -2.34 13.22
C ALA A 65 15.94 -2.98 11.85
N LYS A 66 17.00 -3.13 11.05
CA LYS A 66 16.91 -3.84 9.78
C LYS A 66 17.10 -5.32 10.04
N VAL A 67 16.11 -6.13 9.68
CA VAL A 67 16.28 -7.59 9.63
C VAL A 67 17.22 -7.94 8.48
N ILE A 68 18.29 -8.66 8.80
CA ILE A 68 19.32 -9.07 7.82
C ILE A 68 19.22 -10.56 7.45
N LYS A 69 18.62 -11.38 8.32
CA LYS A 69 18.49 -12.82 8.10
C LYS A 69 17.34 -13.39 8.93
N VAL A 70 16.70 -14.43 8.40
CA VAL A 70 15.81 -15.31 9.15
C VAL A 70 16.31 -16.74 9.03
N ILE A 71 16.31 -17.47 10.14
CA ILE A 71 16.62 -18.91 10.20
C ILE A 71 15.39 -19.63 10.72
N HIS A 72 14.90 -20.60 9.96
CA HIS A 72 13.78 -21.45 10.37
C HIS A 72 14.31 -22.76 10.95
N GLU A 73 13.89 -23.08 12.17
CA GLU A 73 14.14 -24.34 12.87
C GLU A 73 12.81 -25.11 12.99
N GLU A 74 12.86 -26.34 13.51
CA GLU A 74 11.69 -27.22 13.60
C GLU A 74 10.51 -26.60 14.38
N PHE A 75 10.79 -25.84 15.45
CA PHE A 75 9.76 -25.30 16.36
C PHE A 75 9.71 -23.78 16.44
N LYS A 76 10.62 -23.07 15.75
CA LYS A 76 10.72 -21.61 15.84
C LYS A 76 11.50 -21.02 14.67
N SER A 77 11.41 -19.70 14.54
CA SER A 77 12.23 -18.90 13.65
C SER A 77 13.08 -17.92 14.45
N LEU A 78 14.32 -17.73 14.03
CA LEU A 78 15.25 -16.73 14.57
C LEU A 78 15.39 -15.60 13.55
N ILE A 79 15.03 -14.38 13.97
CA ILE A 79 15.13 -13.16 13.18
C ILE A 79 16.36 -12.41 13.68
N ILE A 80 17.35 -12.21 12.80
CA ILE A 80 18.60 -11.55 13.15
C ILE A 80 18.57 -10.13 12.59
N CYS A 81 18.75 -9.15 13.48
CA CYS A 81 18.77 -7.73 13.16
C CYS A 81 20.22 -7.22 13.00
N ASN A 82 20.38 -6.11 12.27
CA ASN A 82 21.68 -5.48 12.03
C ASN A 82 22.31 -4.82 13.26
N ASP A 83 21.54 -4.62 14.32
CA ASP A 83 21.99 -4.07 15.61
C ASP A 83 22.46 -5.16 16.60
N GLY A 84 22.52 -6.42 16.14
CA GLY A 84 22.93 -7.58 16.94
C GLY A 84 21.80 -8.24 17.73
N VAL A 85 20.58 -7.68 17.72
CA VAL A 85 19.43 -8.30 18.38
C VAL A 85 18.96 -9.52 17.60
N THR A 86 18.60 -10.58 18.33
CA THR A 86 17.94 -11.77 17.75
C THR A 86 16.57 -11.96 18.40
N ILE A 87 15.53 -12.01 17.57
CA ILE A 87 14.14 -12.20 18.00
C ILE A 87 13.72 -13.63 17.66
N GLN A 88 13.01 -14.29 18.58
CA GLN A 88 12.41 -15.61 18.33
C GLN A 88 10.92 -15.45 18.02
N ALA A 89 10.42 -16.16 17.02
CA ALA A 89 9.00 -16.15 16.66
C ALA A 89 8.54 -17.54 16.19
N ALA A 90 7.25 -17.85 16.41
CA ALA A 90 6.64 -19.05 15.84
C ALA A 90 6.35 -18.88 14.34
N ILE A 91 5.99 -17.67 13.91
CA ILE A 91 5.65 -17.31 12.54
C ILE A 91 6.33 -15.98 12.20
N VAL A 92 6.85 -15.88 10.98
CA VAL A 92 7.42 -14.64 10.44
C VAL A 92 6.62 -14.23 9.21
N LEU A 93 6.08 -13.01 9.21
CA LEU A 93 5.45 -12.41 8.04
C LEU A 93 6.40 -11.37 7.44
N ASP A 94 6.92 -11.66 6.25
CA ASP A 94 7.74 -10.70 5.51
C ASP A 94 6.84 -9.71 4.74
N ALA A 95 6.81 -8.46 5.20
CA ALA A 95 6.13 -7.34 4.55
C ALA A 95 7.13 -6.29 4.02
N THR A 96 8.36 -6.67 3.70
CA THR A 96 9.43 -5.75 3.24
C THR A 96 9.30 -5.31 1.77
N GLY A 97 8.23 -5.73 1.09
CA GLY A 97 7.92 -5.32 -0.27
C GLY A 97 9.02 -5.74 -1.25
N PHE A 98 9.57 -4.76 -1.98
CA PHE A 98 10.57 -5.03 -3.03
C PHE A 98 11.93 -5.48 -2.50
N SER A 99 12.23 -5.30 -1.20
CA SER A 99 13.58 -5.54 -0.67
C SER A 99 14.01 -7.01 -0.72
N ARG A 100 13.06 -7.96 -0.78
CA ARG A 100 13.24 -9.42 -0.95
C ARG A 100 14.39 -10.05 -0.15
N CYS A 101 14.80 -9.45 0.96
CA CYS A 101 16.04 -9.82 1.63
C CYS A 101 15.91 -11.13 2.43
N LEU A 102 14.68 -11.60 2.68
CA LEU A 102 14.40 -12.78 3.50
C LEU A 102 13.77 -13.94 2.71
N VAL A 103 13.29 -13.70 1.49
CA VAL A 103 12.61 -14.71 0.67
C VAL A 103 13.62 -15.50 -0.16
N GLN A 104 13.57 -16.83 -0.05
CA GLN A 104 14.39 -17.75 -0.83
C GLN A 104 13.54 -18.46 -1.89
N TYR A 105 14.09 -18.61 -3.09
CA TYR A 105 13.45 -19.30 -4.20
C TYR A 105 14.22 -20.59 -4.50
N ASP A 106 13.48 -21.66 -4.81
CA ASP A 106 14.03 -22.96 -5.24
C ASP A 106 14.59 -22.92 -6.67
N LYS A 107 14.30 -21.85 -7.42
CA LYS A 107 14.69 -21.64 -8.81
C LYS A 107 15.25 -20.24 -9.02
N PRO A 108 16.02 -20.00 -10.10
CA PRO A 108 16.45 -18.67 -10.48
C PRO A 108 15.25 -17.72 -10.57
N TYR A 109 15.30 -16.65 -9.78
CA TYR A 109 14.21 -15.69 -9.71
C TYR A 109 14.43 -14.56 -10.72
N ASN A 110 13.66 -14.60 -11.80
CA ASN A 110 13.69 -13.60 -12.87
C ASN A 110 12.27 -13.18 -13.28
N PRO A 111 11.53 -12.48 -12.41
CA PRO A 111 10.19 -12.02 -12.73
C PRO A 111 10.24 -10.84 -13.72
N GLY A 112 9.15 -10.65 -14.46
CA GLY A 112 8.86 -9.35 -15.06
C GLY A 112 8.59 -8.30 -13.97
N TYR A 113 8.94 -7.05 -14.24
CA TYR A 113 8.69 -5.93 -13.33
C TYR A 113 7.61 -5.03 -13.91
N GLN A 114 6.65 -4.65 -13.07
CA GLN A 114 5.70 -3.59 -13.38
C GLN A 114 5.90 -2.46 -12.36
N VAL A 115 6.16 -1.25 -12.86
CA VAL A 115 6.35 -0.06 -12.05
C VAL A 115 5.34 0.98 -12.51
N ALA A 116 4.73 1.68 -11.56
CA ALA A 116 3.92 2.86 -11.82
C ALA A 116 4.62 4.06 -11.20
N TYR A 117 4.85 5.09 -12.02
CA TYR A 117 5.35 6.38 -11.54
C TYR A 117 4.19 7.36 -11.44
N GLY A 118 4.19 8.17 -10.40
CA GLY A 118 3.21 9.23 -10.20
C GLY A 118 3.89 10.41 -9.52
N ILE A 119 3.47 11.60 -9.90
CA ILE A 119 3.90 12.86 -9.28
C ILE A 119 2.70 13.54 -8.65
N LEU A 120 2.94 14.28 -7.58
CA LEU A 120 1.99 15.27 -7.05
C LEU A 120 2.55 16.63 -7.45
N ALA A 121 1.77 17.40 -8.20
CA ALA A 121 2.15 18.71 -8.68
C ALA A 121 1.07 19.73 -8.29
N GLU A 122 1.52 20.95 -7.98
CA GLU A 122 0.67 22.13 -7.93
C GLU A 122 0.66 22.73 -9.34
N VAL A 123 -0.52 23.10 -9.82
CA VAL A 123 -0.73 23.66 -11.17
C VAL A 123 -1.48 24.97 -11.05
N GLU A 124 -1.18 25.93 -11.93
CA GLU A 124 -1.88 27.21 -11.96
C GLU A 124 -3.36 27.05 -12.36
N GLU A 125 -3.63 26.12 -13.28
CA GLU A 125 -4.97 25.79 -13.77
C GLU A 125 -5.10 24.28 -14.02
N HIS A 126 -6.31 23.75 -13.81
CA HIS A 126 -6.65 22.37 -14.10
C HIS A 126 -7.82 22.32 -15.10
N PRO A 127 -7.58 22.03 -16.40
CA PRO A 127 -8.61 22.12 -17.43
C PRO A 127 -9.53 20.89 -17.50
N LEU A 128 -9.35 19.91 -16.60
CA LEU A 128 -10.12 18.66 -16.60
C LEU A 128 -11.23 18.71 -15.54
N ASP A 129 -12.28 17.93 -15.78
CA ASP A 129 -13.39 17.79 -14.82
C ASP A 129 -12.89 17.13 -13.52
N VAL A 130 -13.15 17.78 -12.40
CA VAL A 130 -12.76 17.34 -11.05
C VAL A 130 -13.84 16.52 -10.34
N ASN A 131 -15.03 16.40 -10.92
CA ASN A 131 -16.16 15.69 -10.29
C ASN A 131 -15.94 14.18 -10.17
N LYS A 132 -15.12 13.62 -11.06
CA LYS A 132 -14.81 12.19 -11.12
C LYS A 132 -13.31 11.94 -11.12
N MET A 133 -12.90 10.81 -10.54
CA MET A 133 -11.52 10.37 -10.62
C MET A 133 -11.23 9.81 -12.01
N VAL A 134 -10.20 10.31 -12.69
CA VAL A 134 -9.73 9.76 -13.97
C VAL A 134 -8.65 8.72 -13.69
N PHE A 135 -8.84 7.46 -14.10
CA PHE A 135 -7.84 6.39 -13.90
C PHE A 135 -6.84 6.29 -15.03
N MET A 136 -7.34 6.36 -16.26
CA MET A 136 -6.55 6.29 -17.48
C MET A 136 -7.19 7.18 -18.53
N ASP A 137 -6.34 7.90 -19.25
CA ASP A 137 -6.75 8.87 -20.24
C ASP A 137 -5.98 8.61 -21.55
N TRP A 138 -6.65 7.95 -22.50
CA TRP A 138 -6.14 7.67 -23.85
C TRP A 138 -6.75 8.59 -24.92
N ARG A 139 -7.26 9.76 -24.51
CA ARG A 139 -7.67 10.80 -25.44
C ARG A 139 -6.47 11.53 -26.03
#